data_AF-A0A2V9M1B0-F1
#
_entry.id   AF-A0A2V9M1B0-F1
#
_cell.length_a   1.000
_cell.length_b   1.000
_cell.length_c   1.000
_cell.angle_alpha   90.00
_cell.angle_beta   90.00
_cell.angle_gamma   90.00
#
_symmetry.space_group_name_H-M   'P 1'
#
loop_
_entity.id
_entity.type
_entity.pdbx_description
1 polymer ?
#
loop_
_entity_poly.entity_id
_entity_poly.type
_entity_poly.pdbx_seq_one_letter_code
_entity_poly.pdbx_strand_id
1 'polypeptide(L)'
;MRYFTIVMIFPCLLAAIEQGPETRRQEVIRAVTQEVLLDVVVRDHKGRLIRDLRPEEIEVYDDGVRQKLTSFRLVTGSDVAGLGSEAPSSPKRLDPMRHLRLVSLVYEGLDNEARRLARGASMDFLKDTLEQNLYVAVFVIGERLHVLQPFTNDLVQLRKAVERATTSPYPQFVAEAQAIRKQLEAMEAEGGAATEAVSTNIPGRGRSDTGGIAGASTSAIMAQMTLNMLNFEETLTRAQQSRSSLFSLVSLVKEQVALPGRKTVIYFTRGLEVPENTIELLKSTISAANRSGVSVYGVDARGLTLDAQNSSSTSMLRSAANASQRQQTVEGASVTPEQVRVFDTGMSSIHANTQQALGNLSVSTGGFLVANTNDFREPLQHIHEELL
;
A
#
# COMPACT_ATOMS: atom_id res chain seq x y z
N MET A 1 -101.52 41.41 6.81
CA MET A 1 -100.46 40.67 6.09
C MET A 1 -99.18 41.50 6.01
N ARG A 2 -98.11 41.10 6.71
CA ARG A 2 -96.69 41.20 6.30
C ARG A 2 -95.83 40.67 7.45
N TYR A 3 -94.60 40.26 7.13
CA TYR A 3 -93.68 39.55 8.04
C TYR A 3 -92.95 40.51 8.99
N PHE A 4 -92.48 39.98 10.12
CA PHE A 4 -91.03 39.85 10.30
C PHE A 4 -90.64 38.70 11.23
N THR A 5 -89.40 38.23 11.10
CA THR A 5 -88.83 37.06 11.80
C THR A 5 -87.69 37.51 12.72
N ILE A 6 -87.55 36.87 13.89
CA ILE A 6 -86.28 36.75 14.62
C ILE A 6 -86.27 35.36 15.27
N VAL A 7 -85.11 34.68 15.24
CA VAL A 7 -84.90 33.34 15.79
C VAL A 7 -83.87 33.43 16.91
N MET A 8 -84.18 32.93 18.10
CA MET A 8 -83.20 32.70 19.16
C MET A 8 -82.57 31.31 18.99
N ILE A 9 -81.24 31.24 19.04
CA ILE A 9 -80.47 30.01 18.92
C ILE A 9 -79.99 29.56 20.30
N PHE A 10 -80.07 28.25 20.54
CA PHE A 10 -79.75 27.60 21.80
C PHE A 10 -78.22 27.50 22.00
N PRO A 11 -77.65 27.82 23.18
CA PRO A 11 -76.24 27.60 23.45
C PRO A 11 -75.97 26.10 23.63
N CYS A 12 -75.09 25.53 22.81
CA CYS A 12 -74.67 24.13 22.93
C CYS A 12 -73.43 24.00 23.83
N LEU A 13 -73.42 23.01 24.71
CA LEU A 13 -72.34 22.78 25.67
C LEU A 13 -71.15 22.09 24.98
N LEU A 14 -70.06 22.83 24.75
CA LEU A 14 -68.87 22.29 24.08
C LEU A 14 -67.87 21.73 25.10
N ALA A 15 -67.62 20.43 25.06
CA ALA A 15 -66.64 19.78 25.93
C ALA A 15 -65.20 20.16 25.55
N ALA A 16 -64.35 20.39 26.56
CA ALA A 16 -62.93 20.63 26.33
C ALA A 16 -62.22 19.33 25.91
N ILE A 17 -61.51 19.37 24.78
CA ILE A 17 -60.57 18.32 24.38
C ILE A 17 -59.19 18.75 24.88
N GLU A 18 -58.63 18.03 25.85
CA GLU A 18 -57.24 18.24 26.25
C GLU A 18 -56.30 17.83 25.11
N GLN A 19 -55.50 18.78 24.63
CA GLN A 19 -54.41 18.49 23.71
C GLN A 19 -53.25 17.90 24.51
N GLY A 20 -53.10 16.57 24.45
CA GLY A 20 -51.93 15.89 25.00
C GLY A 20 -50.64 16.45 24.39
N PRO A 21 -49.54 16.58 25.17
CA PRO A 21 -48.34 17.27 24.72
C PRO A 21 -47.69 16.54 23.53
N GLU A 22 -47.42 17.28 22.45
CA GLU A 22 -46.64 16.75 21.33
C GLU A 22 -45.27 16.27 21.83
N THR A 23 -44.99 14.98 21.64
CA THR A 23 -43.67 14.42 21.90
C THR A 23 -42.72 14.87 20.78
N ARG A 24 -42.28 16.13 20.88
CA ARG A 24 -41.27 16.75 19.99
C ARG A 24 -40.02 15.89 20.03
N ARG A 25 -39.85 15.02 19.02
CA ARG A 25 -38.66 14.18 18.86
C ARG A 25 -37.44 15.09 18.84
N GLN A 26 -36.64 15.02 19.89
CA GLN A 26 -35.34 15.69 19.91
C GLN A 26 -34.48 15.05 18.82
N GLU A 27 -34.03 15.85 17.87
CA GLU A 27 -32.98 15.44 16.93
C GLU A 27 -31.68 15.32 17.73
N VAL A 28 -31.44 14.11 18.26
CA VAL A 28 -30.20 13.80 18.93
C VAL A 28 -29.09 13.77 17.88
N ILE A 29 -28.43 14.92 17.70
CA ILE A 29 -27.20 15.05 16.92
C ILE A 29 -26.15 14.15 17.60
N ARG A 30 -26.03 12.92 17.09
CA ARG A 30 -25.00 11.98 17.52
C ARG A 30 -23.67 12.46 16.96
N ALA A 31 -22.95 13.26 17.73
CA ALA A 31 -21.55 13.57 17.45
C ALA A 31 -20.75 12.26 17.45
N VAL A 32 -20.42 11.75 16.26
CA VAL A 32 -19.58 10.57 16.09
C VAL A 32 -18.14 11.00 16.34
N THR A 33 -17.74 10.97 17.63
CA THR A 33 -16.35 11.18 18.03
C THR A 33 -15.54 9.98 17.58
N GLN A 34 -14.85 10.11 16.45
CA GLN A 34 -13.94 9.08 15.96
C GLN A 34 -12.59 9.22 16.67
N GLU A 35 -12.38 8.44 17.73
CA GLU A 35 -11.06 8.34 18.35
C GLU A 35 -10.09 7.65 17.36
N VAL A 36 -9.01 8.35 17.01
CA VAL A 36 -7.93 7.82 16.16
C VAL A 36 -6.76 7.42 17.06
N LEU A 37 -6.31 6.19 16.94
CA LEU A 37 -5.10 5.70 17.61
C LEU A 37 -3.91 5.94 16.67
N LEU A 38 -2.93 6.73 17.13
CA LEU A 38 -1.67 6.96 16.42
C LEU A 38 -0.52 6.29 17.19
N ASP A 39 0.11 5.30 16.58
CA ASP A 39 1.41 4.81 17.03
C ASP A 39 2.49 5.81 16.57
N VAL A 40 3.34 6.27 17.49
CA VAL A 40 4.43 7.21 17.17
C VAL A 40 5.75 6.66 17.72
N VAL A 41 6.74 6.52 16.84
CA VAL A 41 8.13 6.22 17.21
C VAL A 41 8.89 7.54 17.29
N VAL A 42 9.56 7.81 18.41
CA VAL A 42 10.36 9.03 18.59
C VAL A 42 11.81 8.65 18.85
N ARG A 43 12.73 9.18 18.05
CA ARG A 43 14.18 8.96 18.14
C ARG A 43 14.91 10.29 18.31
N ASP A 44 16.05 10.28 19.00
CA ASP A 44 16.92 11.44 19.14
C ASP A 44 17.75 11.70 17.86
N HIS A 45 18.53 12.79 17.84
CA HIS A 45 19.43 13.14 16.73
C HIS A 45 20.57 12.12 16.47
N LYS A 46 20.63 11.03 17.22
CA LYS A 46 21.56 9.91 17.07
C LYS A 46 20.83 8.59 16.77
N GLY A 47 19.54 8.65 16.42
CA GLY A 47 18.71 7.48 16.09
C GLY A 47 18.21 6.69 17.30
N ARG A 48 18.45 7.13 18.55
CA ARG A 48 18.12 6.34 19.75
C ARG A 48 16.70 6.62 20.20
N LEU A 49 15.93 5.57 20.52
CA LEU A 49 14.54 5.69 20.98
C LEU A 49 14.44 6.54 22.26
N ILE A 50 13.53 7.52 22.24
CA ILE A 50 13.13 8.31 23.41
C ILE A 50 11.98 7.59 24.10
N ARG A 51 12.11 7.29 25.39
CA ARG A 51 11.16 6.45 26.17
C ARG A 51 10.48 7.19 27.31
N ASP A 52 10.94 8.40 27.60
CA ASP A 52 10.57 9.28 28.71
C ASP A 52 9.74 10.49 28.27
N LEU A 53 9.33 10.53 26.99
CA LEU A 53 8.49 11.57 26.41
C LEU A 53 7.14 11.70 27.14
N ARG A 54 6.74 12.95 27.45
CA ARG A 54 5.56 13.25 28.27
C ARG A 54 4.39 13.75 27.43
N PRO A 55 3.13 13.59 27.88
CA PRO A 55 1.95 14.06 27.13
C PRO A 55 1.96 15.56 26.83
N GLU A 56 2.60 16.37 27.69
CA GLU A 56 2.70 17.83 27.55
C GLU A 56 3.76 18.27 26.53
N GLU A 57 4.61 17.34 26.06
CA GLU A 57 5.68 17.58 25.07
C GLU A 57 5.23 17.24 23.64
N ILE A 58 3.95 16.88 23.45
CA ILE A 58 3.36 16.45 22.18
C ILE A 58 2.20 17.38 21.81
N GLU A 59 2.25 17.94 20.60
CA GLU A 59 1.15 18.71 20.03
C GLU A 59 0.68 18.06 18.73
N VAL A 60 -0.55 17.55 18.73
CA VAL A 60 -1.17 16.91 17.56
C VAL A 60 -2.00 17.96 16.80
N TYR A 61 -1.86 17.98 15.48
CA TYR A 61 -2.61 18.86 14.59
C TYR A 61 -3.23 18.04 13.45
N ASP A 62 -4.45 18.40 13.05
CA ASP A 62 -5.18 17.82 11.91
C ASP A 62 -5.70 18.98 11.05
N ASP A 63 -5.32 19.03 9.77
CA ASP A 63 -5.46 20.18 8.86
C ASP A 63 -5.09 21.55 9.51
N GLY A 64 -4.07 21.55 10.37
CA GLY A 64 -3.59 22.73 11.11
C GLY A 64 -4.41 23.10 12.37
N VAL A 65 -5.50 22.38 12.66
CA VAL A 65 -6.28 22.53 13.90
C VAL A 65 -5.70 21.64 14.99
N ARG A 66 -5.37 22.23 16.15
CA ARG A 66 -4.82 21.49 17.30
C ARG A 66 -5.86 20.51 17.86
N GLN A 67 -5.49 19.23 17.91
CA GLN A 67 -6.31 18.16 18.47
C GLN A 67 -5.98 17.91 19.94
N LYS A 68 -6.97 17.40 20.69
CA LYS A 68 -6.79 17.05 22.10
C LYS A 68 -6.32 15.60 22.24
N LEU A 69 -5.20 15.39 22.91
CA LEU A 69 -4.70 14.06 23.27
C LEU A 69 -5.56 13.46 24.38
N THR A 70 -6.31 12.38 24.08
CA THR A 70 -7.21 11.71 25.05
C THR A 70 -6.48 10.69 25.92
N SER A 71 -5.48 10.01 25.37
CA SER A 71 -4.62 9.09 26.11
C SER A 71 -3.22 9.05 25.51
N PHE A 72 -2.23 8.77 26.35
CA PHE A 72 -0.84 8.57 25.96
C PHE A 72 -0.24 7.45 26.82
N ARG A 73 0.64 6.63 26.22
CA ARG A 73 1.26 5.47 26.86
C ARG A 73 2.50 5.06 26.07
N LEU A 74 3.62 4.81 26.77
CA LEU A 74 4.73 4.04 26.20
C LEU A 74 4.28 2.59 25.97
N VAL A 75 4.50 2.06 24.78
CA VAL A 75 4.34 0.64 24.47
C VAL A 75 5.73 0.02 24.36
N THR A 76 5.93 -1.14 24.99
CA THR A 76 7.15 -1.96 24.83
C THR A 76 6.75 -3.42 24.61
N GLY A 77 7.57 -4.17 23.87
CA GLY A 77 7.37 -5.60 23.64
C GLY A 77 7.32 -6.44 24.93
N SER A 78 7.86 -5.92 26.04
CA SER A 78 7.76 -6.49 27.38
C SER A 78 6.42 -6.23 28.09
N ASP A 79 5.81 -5.04 27.95
CA ASP A 79 4.48 -4.75 28.51
C ASP A 79 3.39 -5.61 27.86
N VAL A 80 3.67 -6.09 26.63
CA VAL A 80 2.87 -7.05 25.87
C VAL A 80 2.95 -8.48 26.44
N ALA A 81 3.88 -8.76 27.37
CA ALA A 81 4.17 -10.11 27.90
C ALA A 81 3.90 -10.32 29.42
N GLY A 82 3.48 -9.28 30.16
CA GLY A 82 2.59 -9.43 31.33
C GLY A 82 3.16 -9.41 32.76
N LEU A 83 2.36 -8.77 33.64
CA LEU A 83 2.25 -8.84 35.12
C LEU A 83 3.33 -8.20 36.03
N GLY A 84 2.84 -7.22 36.82
CA GLY A 84 3.46 -6.69 38.06
C GLY A 84 3.93 -5.24 37.92
N SER A 85 3.53 -4.25 38.72
CA SER A 85 2.55 -4.14 39.84
C SER A 85 1.97 -2.70 39.75
N GLU A 86 0.73 -2.34 40.11
CA GLU A 86 0.05 -2.48 41.41
C GLU A 86 -1.48 -2.50 41.31
N ALA A 87 -2.12 -3.04 42.36
CA ALA A 87 -3.52 -2.86 42.81
C ALA A 87 -4.72 -3.21 41.86
N PRO A 88 -5.89 -3.64 42.39
CA PRO A 88 -6.91 -4.30 41.56
C PRO A 88 -8.20 -3.49 41.35
N SER A 89 -8.58 -3.28 40.09
CA SER A 89 -9.98 -2.99 39.71
C SER A 89 -10.35 -3.67 38.38
N SER A 90 -10.93 -4.88 38.49
CA SER A 90 -11.30 -5.80 37.41
C SER A 90 -10.14 -6.37 36.57
N PRO A 91 -10.07 -7.69 36.33
CA PRO A 91 -9.15 -8.25 35.36
C PRO A 91 -9.70 -8.01 33.95
N LYS A 92 -9.38 -6.85 33.35
CA LYS A 92 -9.38 -6.73 31.89
C LYS A 92 -8.35 -7.71 31.36
N ARG A 93 -8.80 -8.93 31.02
CA ARG A 93 -8.01 -9.86 30.20
C ARG A 93 -7.63 -9.12 28.92
N LEU A 94 -6.35 -8.83 28.78
CA LEU A 94 -5.80 -8.27 27.56
C LEU A 94 -6.10 -9.25 26.44
N ASP A 95 -6.83 -8.76 25.45
CA ASP A 95 -7.31 -9.52 24.29
C ASP A 95 -6.08 -10.02 23.49
N PRO A 96 -5.81 -11.34 23.42
CA PRO A 96 -4.59 -11.86 22.81
C PRO A 96 -4.41 -11.42 21.37
N MET A 97 -5.50 -11.21 20.63
CA MET A 97 -5.43 -10.77 19.24
C MET A 97 -4.82 -9.37 19.09
N ARG A 98 -5.04 -8.45 20.06
CA ARG A 98 -4.51 -7.07 20.02
C ARG A 98 -3.01 -6.96 20.17
N HIS A 99 -2.35 -8.07 20.50
CA HIS A 99 -0.94 -8.16 20.82
C HIS A 99 -0.14 -8.91 19.73
N LEU A 100 -0.83 -9.36 18.69
CA LEU A 100 -0.23 -9.95 17.49
C LEU A 100 0.53 -8.87 16.72
N ARG A 101 1.77 -9.20 16.36
CA ARG A 101 2.63 -8.38 15.50
C ARG A 101 2.85 -9.12 14.19
N LEU A 102 2.52 -8.48 13.07
CA LEU A 102 2.60 -9.09 11.74
C LEU A 102 3.69 -8.42 10.91
N VAL A 103 4.60 -9.23 10.36
CA VAL A 103 5.63 -8.77 9.42
C VAL A 103 5.45 -9.46 8.08
N SER A 104 5.19 -8.67 7.04
CA SER A 104 5.15 -9.13 5.65
C SER A 104 6.50 -8.85 4.99
N LEU A 105 7.27 -9.89 4.69
CA LEU A 105 8.46 -9.77 3.84
C LEU A 105 8.02 -9.87 2.37
N VAL A 106 8.11 -8.76 1.63
CA VAL A 106 7.61 -8.65 0.26
C VAL A 106 8.76 -8.39 -0.69
N TYR A 107 8.89 -9.19 -1.75
CA TYR A 107 9.98 -9.09 -2.72
C TYR A 107 9.41 -8.80 -4.12
N GLU A 108 9.95 -7.80 -4.82
CA GLU A 108 9.50 -7.43 -6.17
C GLU A 108 10.66 -7.08 -7.11
N GLY A 109 10.59 -7.51 -8.37
CA GLY A 109 11.45 -7.01 -9.46
C GLY A 109 12.96 -7.26 -9.32
N LEU A 110 13.39 -8.01 -8.30
CA LEU A 110 14.80 -8.16 -7.93
C LEU A 110 15.60 -8.90 -9.02
N ASP A 111 16.80 -8.38 -9.34
CA ASP A 111 17.81 -9.06 -10.14
C ASP A 111 18.73 -9.92 -9.24
N ASN A 112 19.80 -10.48 -9.79
CA ASN A 112 20.65 -11.43 -9.06
C ASN A 112 21.39 -10.80 -7.87
N GLU A 113 21.82 -9.54 -7.97
CA GLU A 113 22.49 -8.85 -6.87
C GLU A 113 21.47 -8.35 -5.83
N ALA A 114 20.34 -7.80 -6.28
CA ALA A 114 19.28 -7.38 -5.36
C ALA A 114 18.66 -8.56 -4.60
N ARG A 115 18.56 -9.74 -5.23
CA ARG A 115 18.24 -11.01 -4.55
C ARG A 115 19.29 -11.39 -3.51
N ARG A 116 20.59 -11.28 -3.82
CA ARG A 116 21.69 -11.59 -2.90
C ARG A 116 21.63 -10.71 -1.65
N LEU A 117 21.43 -9.40 -1.83
CA LEU A 117 21.31 -8.42 -0.75
C LEU A 117 20.03 -8.62 0.08
N ALA A 118 18.87 -8.71 -0.57
CA ALA A 118 17.58 -8.96 0.12
C ALA A 118 17.56 -10.30 0.88
N ARG A 119 18.22 -11.34 0.35
CA ARG A 119 18.39 -12.61 1.07
C ARG A 119 19.25 -12.46 2.32
N GLY A 120 20.39 -11.77 2.23
CA GLY A 120 21.26 -11.52 3.39
C GLY A 120 20.50 -10.75 4.48
N ALA A 121 19.92 -9.62 4.10
CA ALA A 121 19.08 -8.77 4.94
C ALA A 121 17.99 -9.58 5.67
N SER A 122 17.18 -10.36 4.95
CA SER A 122 16.10 -11.15 5.56
C SER A 122 16.58 -12.37 6.35
N MET A 123 17.75 -12.93 6.05
CA MET A 123 18.35 -13.99 6.86
C MET A 123 18.92 -13.46 8.18
N ASP A 124 19.49 -12.24 8.19
CA ASP A 124 19.90 -11.55 9.41
C ASP A 124 18.67 -11.17 10.27
N PHE A 125 17.58 -10.69 9.67
CA PHE A 125 16.31 -10.45 10.39
C PHE A 125 15.70 -11.75 10.96
N LEU A 126 15.78 -12.86 10.23
CA LEU A 126 15.31 -14.18 10.67
C LEU A 126 16.38 -15.00 11.40
N LYS A 127 17.45 -14.38 11.92
CA LYS A 127 18.56 -15.08 12.55
C LYS A 127 18.23 -15.56 13.96
N ASP A 128 17.74 -14.64 14.79
CA ASP A 128 17.44 -14.88 16.20
C ASP A 128 15.98 -15.36 16.39
N THR A 129 15.61 -15.72 17.62
CA THR A 129 14.28 -16.28 17.91
C THR A 129 13.18 -15.23 17.82
N LEU A 130 12.13 -15.49 17.04
CA LEU A 130 10.94 -14.62 16.99
C LEU A 130 10.22 -14.62 18.34
N GLU A 131 9.74 -13.44 18.77
CA GLU A 131 8.94 -13.33 19.99
C GLU A 131 7.59 -14.05 19.86
N GLN A 132 7.00 -14.47 20.99
CA GLN A 132 5.85 -15.39 21.00
C GLN A 132 4.62 -14.88 20.23
N ASN A 133 4.46 -13.56 20.09
CA ASN A 133 3.34 -12.93 19.38
C ASN A 133 3.72 -12.38 17.98
N LEU A 134 4.94 -12.65 17.50
CA LEU A 134 5.45 -12.16 16.21
C LEU A 134 5.28 -13.23 15.12
N TYR A 135 4.46 -12.91 14.11
CA TYR A 135 4.20 -13.78 12.95
C TYR A 135 4.71 -13.12 11.68
N VAL A 136 5.45 -13.90 10.88
CA VAL A 136 6.04 -13.44 9.62
C VAL A 136 5.40 -14.18 8.45
N ALA A 137 5.20 -13.50 7.32
CA ALA A 137 4.79 -14.08 6.05
C ALA A 137 5.74 -13.67 4.93
N VAL A 138 5.84 -14.48 3.87
CA VAL A 138 6.73 -14.24 2.72
C VAL A 138 5.92 -14.19 1.43
N PHE A 139 6.00 -13.05 0.75
CA PHE A 139 5.28 -12.75 -0.48
C PHE A 139 6.23 -12.34 -1.61
N VAL A 140 5.84 -12.64 -2.85
CA VAL A 140 6.49 -12.11 -4.06
C VAL A 140 5.46 -11.36 -4.89
N ILE A 141 5.83 -10.20 -5.41
CA ILE A 141 5.04 -9.47 -6.41
C ILE A 141 5.66 -9.70 -7.79
N GLY A 142 4.80 -10.02 -8.75
CA GLY A 142 5.11 -10.16 -10.17
C GLY A 142 4.01 -9.51 -11.01
N GLU A 143 3.43 -10.26 -11.94
CA GLU A 143 2.16 -9.88 -12.58
C GLU A 143 1.00 -9.74 -11.58
N ARG A 144 1.13 -10.34 -10.39
CA ARG A 144 0.20 -10.29 -9.25
C ARG A 144 0.94 -10.62 -7.94
N LEU A 145 0.25 -10.53 -6.81
CA LEU A 145 0.72 -11.01 -5.50
C LEU A 145 0.76 -12.55 -5.43
N HIS A 146 1.85 -13.12 -4.92
CA HIS A 146 2.05 -14.54 -4.66
C HIS A 146 2.48 -14.78 -3.21
N VAL A 147 1.95 -15.81 -2.57
CA VAL A 147 2.34 -16.25 -1.21
C VAL A 147 3.33 -17.42 -1.33
N LEU A 148 4.50 -17.31 -0.71
CA LEU A 148 5.47 -18.42 -0.57
C LEU A 148 5.51 -19.02 0.84
N GLN A 149 5.03 -18.26 1.83
CA GLN A 149 4.78 -18.72 3.19
C GLN A 149 3.67 -17.88 3.84
N PRO A 150 2.53 -18.49 4.22
CA PRO A 150 1.52 -17.86 5.08
C PRO A 150 2.09 -17.52 6.47
N PHE A 151 1.41 -16.61 7.19
CA PHE A 151 1.84 -16.14 8.52
C PHE A 151 2.17 -17.29 9.48
N THR A 152 3.41 -17.32 9.96
CA THR A 152 3.94 -18.35 10.86
C THR A 152 5.02 -17.77 11.76
N ASN A 153 5.32 -18.45 12.86
CA ASN A 153 6.50 -18.23 13.70
C ASN A 153 7.59 -19.32 13.49
N ASP A 154 7.37 -20.26 12.57
CA ASP A 154 8.37 -21.27 12.19
C ASP A 154 9.50 -20.67 11.33
N LEU A 155 10.63 -20.41 11.97
CA LEU A 155 11.86 -19.91 11.34
C LEU A 155 12.41 -20.82 10.23
N VAL A 156 12.17 -22.13 10.26
CA VAL A 156 12.65 -23.06 9.22
C VAL A 156 11.80 -22.90 7.95
N GLN A 157 10.48 -22.82 8.10
CA GLN A 157 9.57 -22.49 7.00
C GLN A 157 9.88 -21.12 6.38
N LEU A 158 10.09 -20.10 7.24
CA LEU A 158 10.39 -18.73 6.81
C LEU A 158 11.71 -18.63 6.04
N ARG A 159 12.81 -19.17 6.57
CA ARG A 159 14.12 -19.15 5.89
C ARG A 159 14.04 -19.86 4.53
N LYS A 160 13.40 -21.03 4.46
CA LYS A 160 13.15 -21.76 3.20
C LYS A 160 12.26 -20.98 2.21
N ALA A 161 11.38 -20.10 2.69
CA ALA A 161 10.58 -19.22 1.84
C ALA A 161 11.37 -18.02 1.31
N VAL A 162 12.23 -17.43 2.14
CA VAL A 162 13.18 -16.37 1.74
C VAL A 162 14.16 -16.91 0.68
N GLU A 163 14.68 -18.12 0.85
CA GLU A 163 15.52 -18.79 -0.16
C GLU A 163 14.81 -18.91 -1.51
N ARG A 164 13.56 -19.39 -1.52
CA ARG A 164 12.75 -19.49 -2.75
C ARG A 164 12.46 -18.14 -3.38
N ALA A 165 12.07 -17.13 -2.60
CA ALA A 165 11.83 -15.76 -3.07
C ALA A 165 13.07 -15.12 -3.73
N THR A 166 14.27 -15.54 -3.33
CA THR A 166 15.55 -14.94 -3.75
C THR A 166 16.40 -15.83 -4.65
N THR A 167 15.97 -17.06 -4.95
CA THR A 167 16.76 -18.03 -5.75
C THR A 167 15.96 -18.69 -6.88
N SER A 168 14.65 -18.89 -6.74
CA SER A 168 13.85 -19.61 -7.74
C SER A 168 13.52 -18.76 -8.98
N PRO A 169 13.69 -19.28 -10.22
CA PRO A 169 13.18 -18.65 -11.44
C PRO A 169 11.67 -18.40 -11.39
N TYR A 170 11.21 -17.32 -12.04
CA TYR A 170 9.82 -16.85 -11.96
C TYR A 170 8.75 -17.94 -12.19
N PRO A 171 8.81 -18.77 -13.25
CA PRO A 171 7.78 -19.78 -13.48
C PRO A 171 7.72 -20.88 -12.40
N GLN A 172 8.84 -21.15 -11.71
CA GLN A 172 8.89 -22.18 -10.67
C GLN A 172 8.21 -21.73 -9.38
N PHE A 173 8.50 -20.50 -8.91
CA PHE A 173 7.80 -19.99 -7.71
C PHE A 173 6.30 -19.80 -7.98
N VAL A 174 5.90 -19.46 -9.21
CA VAL A 174 4.49 -19.32 -9.60
C VAL A 174 3.74 -20.64 -9.42
N ALA A 175 4.34 -21.78 -9.78
CA ALA A 175 3.74 -23.10 -9.59
C ALA A 175 3.63 -23.49 -8.11
N GLU A 176 4.67 -23.27 -7.30
CA GLU A 176 4.62 -23.50 -5.85
C GLU A 176 3.57 -22.62 -5.15
N ALA A 177 3.53 -21.33 -5.47
CA ALA A 177 2.55 -20.39 -4.93
C ALA A 177 1.11 -20.74 -5.33
N GLN A 178 0.89 -21.36 -6.50
CA GLN A 178 -0.42 -21.91 -6.86
C GLN A 178 -0.79 -23.15 -6.04
N ALA A 179 0.17 -24.00 -5.65
CA ALA A 179 -0.08 -25.12 -4.74
C ALA A 179 -0.43 -24.63 -3.33
N ILE A 180 0.34 -23.66 -2.80
CA ILE A 180 0.06 -23.01 -1.50
C ILE A 180 -1.32 -22.34 -1.53
N ARG A 181 -1.65 -21.60 -2.60
CA ARG A 181 -2.98 -21.00 -2.76
C ARG A 181 -4.09 -22.04 -2.74
N LYS A 182 -3.96 -23.15 -3.48
CA LYS A 182 -4.96 -24.24 -3.46
C LYS A 182 -5.11 -24.90 -2.10
N GLN A 183 -4.05 -24.98 -1.31
CA GLN A 183 -4.11 -25.47 0.06
C GLN A 183 -4.88 -24.50 0.98
N LEU A 184 -4.68 -23.19 0.83
CA LEU A 184 -5.46 -22.17 1.54
C LEU A 184 -6.93 -22.19 1.13
N GLU A 185 -7.22 -22.24 -0.19
CA GLU A 185 -8.58 -22.35 -0.74
C GLU A 185 -9.29 -23.64 -0.24
N ALA A 186 -8.57 -24.74 -0.03
CA ALA A 186 -9.11 -25.96 0.56
C ALA A 186 -9.41 -25.80 2.07
N MET A 187 -8.51 -25.18 2.83
CA MET A 187 -8.72 -24.88 4.25
C MET A 187 -9.90 -23.92 4.49
N GLU A 188 -10.14 -23.00 3.55
CA GLU A 188 -11.32 -22.13 3.54
C GLU A 188 -12.59 -22.91 3.16
N ALA A 189 -12.53 -23.76 2.13
CA ALA A 189 -13.66 -24.56 1.66
C ALA A 189 -14.17 -25.60 2.67
N GLU A 190 -13.29 -26.19 3.49
CA GLU A 190 -13.69 -27.07 4.60
C GLU A 190 -14.54 -26.32 5.67
N GLY A 191 -14.44 -25.00 5.76
CA GLY A 191 -15.32 -24.14 6.56
C GLY A 191 -16.57 -23.62 5.84
N GLY A 192 -16.68 -23.83 4.52
CA GLY A 192 -17.65 -23.14 3.64
C GLY A 192 -18.50 -24.06 2.75
N ALA A 193 -18.63 -25.34 3.08
CA ALA A 193 -19.20 -26.36 2.20
C ALA A 193 -20.74 -26.29 2.01
N ALA A 194 -21.26 -25.33 1.23
CA ALA A 194 -22.63 -25.34 0.72
C ALA A 194 -22.82 -24.63 -0.63
N THR A 195 -23.63 -25.22 -1.51
CA THR A 195 -24.30 -24.65 -2.71
C THR A 195 -23.55 -24.65 -4.07
N GLU A 196 -23.63 -25.80 -4.73
CA GLU A 196 -24.02 -26.03 -6.16
C GLU A 196 -23.28 -25.38 -7.37
N ALA A 197 -23.08 -26.23 -8.39
CA ALA A 197 -22.43 -25.98 -9.68
C ALA A 197 -23.40 -25.57 -10.83
N VAL A 198 -22.88 -25.40 -12.07
CA VAL A 198 -23.40 -25.92 -13.38
C VAL A 198 -23.12 -25.00 -14.63
N SER A 199 -22.41 -25.53 -15.65
CA SER A 199 -22.46 -25.23 -17.14
C SER A 199 -22.07 -23.82 -17.71
N THR A 200 -21.69 -23.57 -19.00
CA THR A 200 -21.28 -24.35 -20.23
C THR A 200 -20.73 -23.46 -21.40
N ASN A 201 -19.77 -23.98 -22.22
CA ASN A 201 -19.63 -23.93 -23.74
C ASN A 201 -19.53 -22.60 -24.58
N ILE A 202 -18.75 -22.44 -25.70
CA ILE A 202 -17.43 -23.01 -26.14
C ILE A 202 -16.48 -22.03 -26.95
N PRO A 203 -16.65 -21.67 -28.27
CA PRO A 203 -15.47 -21.64 -29.18
C PRO A 203 -15.24 -20.46 -30.19
N GLY A 204 -13.98 -20.32 -30.69
CA GLY A 204 -13.69 -19.93 -32.10
C GLY A 204 -12.59 -18.86 -32.40
N ARG A 205 -11.59 -19.17 -33.26
CA ARG A 205 -10.70 -18.18 -33.94
C ARG A 205 -9.99 -18.74 -35.20
N GLY A 206 -9.77 -17.90 -36.23
CA GLY A 206 -9.10 -18.23 -37.52
C GLY A 206 -7.71 -17.59 -37.73
N ARG A 207 -7.12 -17.77 -38.93
CA ARG A 207 -5.67 -17.56 -39.24
C ARG A 207 -5.39 -16.51 -40.36
N SER A 208 -4.12 -16.11 -40.47
CA SER A 208 -3.40 -15.21 -41.42
C SER A 208 -3.38 -15.69 -42.90
N ASP A 209 -2.76 -15.07 -43.93
CA ASP A 209 -1.61 -14.15 -44.17
C ASP A 209 -1.88 -13.28 -45.47
N THR A 210 -1.09 -12.36 -46.10
CA THR A 210 0.28 -11.74 -45.98
C THR A 210 0.42 -10.49 -46.90
N GLY A 211 1.36 -9.55 -46.62
CA GLY A 211 2.06 -8.69 -47.62
C GLY A 211 1.53 -7.25 -47.89
N GLY A 212 2.34 -6.23 -48.20
CA GLY A 212 3.83 -6.10 -48.25
C GLY A 212 4.30 -4.67 -48.64
N ILE A 213 5.56 -4.28 -48.35
CA ILE A 213 6.12 -2.93 -48.64
C ILE A 213 7.54 -3.05 -49.26
N ALA A 214 7.86 -2.17 -50.23
CA ALA A 214 9.14 -2.14 -50.95
C ALA A 214 10.34 -1.69 -50.07
N GLY A 215 11.56 -2.13 -50.39
CA GLY A 215 12.75 -1.92 -49.55
C GLY A 215 13.81 -0.97 -50.13
N ALA A 216 14.02 0.19 -49.48
CA ALA A 216 15.26 0.98 -49.57
C ALA A 216 15.40 1.94 -48.36
N SER A 217 14.42 2.83 -48.15
CA SER A 217 14.23 3.60 -46.92
C SER A 217 13.71 2.73 -45.76
N THR A 218 13.03 1.64 -46.11
CA THR A 218 12.32 0.71 -45.24
C THR A 218 13.21 -0.01 -44.22
N SER A 219 14.53 -0.10 -44.42
CA SER A 219 15.44 -0.59 -43.37
C SER A 219 15.51 0.37 -42.18
N ALA A 220 15.72 1.67 -42.44
CA ALA A 220 15.72 2.71 -41.41
C ALA A 220 14.31 2.94 -40.84
N ILE A 221 13.27 2.91 -41.69
CA ILE A 221 11.87 3.06 -41.23
C ILE A 221 11.44 1.85 -40.39
N MET A 222 11.81 0.61 -40.74
CA MET A 222 11.52 -0.56 -39.89
C MET A 222 12.40 -0.58 -38.63
N ALA A 223 13.63 -0.07 -38.66
CA ALA A 223 14.42 0.10 -37.45
C ALA A 223 13.75 1.08 -36.48
N GLN A 224 13.30 2.25 -36.97
CA GLN A 224 12.52 3.20 -36.16
C GLN A 224 11.18 2.64 -35.73
N MET A 225 10.47 1.88 -36.58
CA MET A 225 9.23 1.19 -36.21
C MET A 225 9.45 0.14 -35.13
N THR A 226 10.58 -0.59 -35.17
CA THR A 226 10.98 -1.56 -34.16
C THR A 226 11.32 -0.87 -32.84
N LEU A 227 12.09 0.22 -32.87
CA LEU A 227 12.36 1.03 -31.68
C LEU A 227 11.06 1.63 -31.10
N ASN A 228 10.17 2.14 -31.94
CA ASN A 228 8.85 2.65 -31.51
C ASN A 228 7.99 1.53 -30.90
N MET A 229 8.03 0.31 -31.44
CA MET A 229 7.33 -0.86 -30.92
C MET A 229 7.90 -1.32 -29.57
N LEU A 230 9.23 -1.36 -29.42
CA LEU A 230 9.91 -1.69 -28.17
C LEU A 230 9.65 -0.63 -27.09
N ASN A 231 9.80 0.66 -27.42
CA ASN A 231 9.50 1.76 -26.49
C ASN A 231 8.01 1.77 -26.08
N PHE A 232 7.10 1.35 -26.97
CA PHE A 232 5.67 1.25 -26.68
C PHE A 232 5.36 0.04 -25.78
N GLU A 233 5.96 -1.13 -26.05
CA GLU A 233 5.89 -2.31 -25.19
C GLU A 233 6.43 -1.99 -23.79
N GLU A 234 7.63 -1.39 -23.70
CA GLU A 234 8.22 -0.95 -22.43
C GLU A 234 7.30 0.02 -21.67
N THR A 235 6.69 0.99 -22.36
CA THR A 235 5.73 1.93 -21.75
C THR A 235 4.50 1.22 -21.19
N LEU A 236 3.94 0.25 -21.92
CA LEU A 236 2.80 -0.55 -21.46
C LEU A 236 3.18 -1.46 -20.29
N THR A 237 4.32 -2.13 -20.37
CA THR A 237 4.81 -3.07 -19.35
C THR A 237 5.17 -2.36 -18.05
N ARG A 238 5.83 -1.21 -18.10
CA ARG A 238 6.06 -0.33 -16.92
C ARG A 238 4.73 0.10 -16.27
N ALA A 239 3.77 0.58 -17.06
CA ALA A 239 2.47 1.01 -16.56
C ALA A 239 1.64 -0.15 -15.98
N GLN A 240 1.73 -1.35 -16.56
CA GLN A 240 1.07 -2.56 -16.05
C GLN A 240 1.75 -3.10 -14.79
N GLN A 241 3.09 -3.08 -14.73
CA GLN A 241 3.85 -3.48 -13.55
C GLN A 241 3.53 -2.56 -12.38
N SER A 242 3.71 -1.23 -12.52
CA SER A 242 3.40 -0.23 -11.48
C SER A 242 2.00 -0.40 -10.89
N ARG A 243 0.99 -0.63 -11.75
CA ARG A 243 -0.37 -0.95 -11.32
C ARG A 243 -0.43 -2.25 -10.51
N SER A 244 0.23 -3.32 -10.94
CA SER A 244 0.25 -4.58 -10.20
C SER A 244 0.97 -4.46 -8.86
N SER A 245 2.09 -3.72 -8.78
CA SER A 245 2.79 -3.39 -7.53
C SER A 245 1.83 -2.71 -6.55
N LEU A 246 1.19 -1.62 -6.98
CA LEU A 246 0.29 -0.83 -6.14
C LEU A 246 -0.99 -1.59 -5.76
N PHE A 247 -1.61 -2.35 -6.68
CA PHE A 247 -2.76 -3.18 -6.34
C PHE A 247 -2.40 -4.35 -5.41
N SER A 248 -1.22 -4.95 -5.59
CA SER A 248 -0.73 -6.04 -4.72
C SER A 248 -0.44 -5.54 -3.30
N LEU A 249 0.14 -4.35 -3.16
CA LEU A 249 0.28 -3.64 -1.89
C LEU A 249 -1.09 -3.31 -1.28
N VAL A 250 -2.06 -2.79 -2.05
CA VAL A 250 -3.43 -2.53 -1.58
C VAL A 250 -4.12 -3.80 -1.06
N SER A 251 -4.02 -4.93 -1.76
CA SER A 251 -4.58 -6.20 -1.30
C SER A 251 -3.92 -6.68 -0.01
N LEU A 252 -2.58 -6.71 0.02
CA LEU A 252 -1.81 -7.12 1.20
C LEU A 252 -2.13 -6.26 2.44
N VAL A 253 -2.36 -4.97 2.24
CA VAL A 253 -2.73 -3.98 3.28
C VAL A 253 -4.20 -4.10 3.72
N LYS A 254 -5.15 -4.37 2.81
CA LYS A 254 -6.58 -4.41 3.13
C LYS A 254 -6.97 -5.64 3.93
N GLU A 255 -6.49 -6.82 3.57
CA GLU A 255 -6.79 -8.05 4.32
C GLU A 255 -6.19 -7.99 5.75
N GLN A 256 -5.12 -7.20 5.93
CA GLN A 256 -4.53 -6.94 7.23
C GLN A 256 -5.40 -6.10 8.19
N VAL A 257 -6.50 -5.48 7.73
CA VAL A 257 -7.49 -4.82 8.62
C VAL A 257 -8.11 -5.80 9.63
N ALA A 258 -8.23 -7.09 9.26
CA ALA A 258 -8.91 -8.10 10.07
C ALA A 258 -8.22 -8.43 11.40
N LEU A 259 -6.93 -8.08 11.56
CA LEU A 259 -6.15 -8.36 12.76
C LEU A 259 -5.73 -7.04 13.47
N PRO A 260 -6.15 -6.82 14.73
CA PRO A 260 -5.70 -5.68 15.52
C PRO A 260 -4.23 -5.85 15.94
N GLY A 261 -3.55 -4.73 16.20
CA GLY A 261 -2.12 -4.71 16.54
C GLY A 261 -1.26 -4.07 15.44
N ARG A 262 0.02 -3.87 15.76
CA ARG A 262 1.04 -3.26 14.88
C ARG A 262 1.39 -4.23 13.75
N LYS A 263 1.29 -3.72 12.52
CA LYS A 263 1.56 -4.49 11.30
C LYS A 263 2.58 -3.77 10.43
N THR A 264 3.44 -4.54 9.78
CA THR A 264 4.65 -4.03 9.13
C THR A 264 4.89 -4.75 7.81
N VAL A 265 5.28 -3.99 6.79
CA VAL A 265 5.69 -4.51 5.48
C VAL A 265 7.14 -4.10 5.24
N ILE A 266 8.03 -5.08 5.12
CA ILE A 266 9.41 -4.84 4.69
C ILE A 266 9.42 -5.16 3.19
N TYR A 267 9.49 -4.12 2.36
CA TYR A 267 9.27 -4.19 0.92
C TYR A 267 10.59 -4.07 0.17
N PHE A 268 11.17 -5.21 -0.19
CA PHE A 268 12.40 -5.33 -0.97
C PHE A 268 12.09 -5.16 -2.46
N THR A 269 12.56 -4.06 -3.05
CA THR A 269 12.37 -3.75 -4.47
C THR A 269 13.60 -3.02 -5.02
N ARG A 270 13.63 -2.75 -6.33
CA ARG A 270 14.64 -1.90 -7.00
C ARG A 270 14.24 -0.41 -7.08
N GLY A 271 13.15 -0.05 -6.42
CA GLY A 271 12.46 1.23 -6.53
C GLY A 271 10.99 1.04 -6.92
N LEU A 272 10.16 2.05 -6.68
CA LEU A 272 8.73 2.02 -7.00
C LEU A 272 8.47 2.92 -8.23
N GLU A 273 8.01 2.34 -9.34
CA GLU A 273 7.55 3.15 -10.47
C GLU A 273 6.14 3.69 -10.22
N VAL A 274 5.94 4.99 -10.37
CA VAL A 274 4.64 5.66 -10.22
C VAL A 274 4.42 6.65 -11.37
N PRO A 275 4.03 6.18 -12.57
CA PRO A 275 3.62 7.06 -13.66
C PRO A 275 2.45 7.96 -13.27
N GLU A 276 2.29 9.10 -13.95
CA GLU A 276 1.25 10.12 -13.68
C GLU A 276 -0.14 9.53 -13.39
N ASN A 277 -0.57 8.57 -14.21
CA ASN A 277 -1.87 7.90 -14.11
C ASN A 277 -2.01 6.88 -12.95
N THR A 278 -1.03 6.81 -12.05
CA THR A 278 -1.03 5.99 -10.83
C THR A 278 -0.81 6.81 -9.54
N ILE A 279 -0.61 8.12 -9.61
CA ILE A 279 -0.38 8.98 -8.43
C ILE A 279 -1.55 8.88 -7.43
N GLU A 280 -2.80 8.93 -7.91
CA GLU A 280 -3.98 8.75 -7.06
C GLU A 280 -4.13 7.32 -6.52
N LEU A 281 -3.61 6.32 -7.24
CA LEU A 281 -3.54 4.95 -6.73
C LEU A 281 -2.52 4.84 -5.60
N LEU A 282 -1.33 5.45 -5.71
CA LEU A 282 -0.35 5.53 -4.62
C LEU A 282 -0.94 6.22 -3.38
N LYS A 283 -1.61 7.38 -3.53
CA LYS A 283 -2.30 8.07 -2.44
C LYS A 283 -3.36 7.18 -1.79
N SER A 284 -4.09 6.40 -2.59
CA SER A 284 -5.06 5.42 -2.11
C SER A 284 -4.41 4.25 -1.35
N THR A 285 -3.26 3.76 -1.80
CA THR A 285 -2.44 2.75 -1.11
C THR A 285 -1.96 3.25 0.25
N ILE A 286 -1.37 4.44 0.31
CA ILE A 286 -0.94 5.10 1.56
C ILE A 286 -2.14 5.27 2.51
N SER A 287 -3.26 5.79 2.00
CA SER A 287 -4.49 5.98 2.78
C SER A 287 -5.08 4.65 3.28
N ALA A 288 -4.93 3.56 2.52
CA ALA A 288 -5.32 2.23 2.97
C ALA A 288 -4.39 1.70 4.06
N ALA A 289 -3.07 1.87 3.91
CA ALA A 289 -2.07 1.43 4.89
C ALA A 289 -2.28 2.10 6.26
N ASN A 290 -2.50 3.41 6.25
CA ASN A 290 -2.75 4.18 7.47
C ASN A 290 -4.07 3.78 8.14
N ARG A 291 -5.14 3.54 7.36
CA ARG A 291 -6.42 3.00 7.90
C ARG A 291 -6.32 1.55 8.40
N SER A 292 -5.41 0.75 7.87
CA SER A 292 -5.16 -0.63 8.32
C SER A 292 -4.24 -0.72 9.55
N GLY A 293 -3.54 0.36 9.91
CA GLY A 293 -2.46 0.31 10.90
C GLY A 293 -1.26 -0.50 10.40
N VAL A 294 -0.86 -0.27 9.13
CA VAL A 294 0.24 -0.96 8.45
C VAL A 294 1.32 0.06 8.06
N SER A 295 2.53 -0.09 8.60
CA SER A 295 3.69 0.72 8.20
C SER A 295 4.55 0.00 7.17
N VAL A 296 4.99 0.73 6.13
CA VAL A 296 5.83 0.19 5.05
C VAL A 296 7.25 0.70 5.21
N TYR A 297 8.22 -0.21 5.25
CA TYR A 297 9.64 0.09 5.21
C TYR A 297 10.18 -0.35 3.86
N GLY A 298 10.37 0.60 2.95
CA GLY A 298 10.90 0.34 1.61
C GLY A 298 12.40 0.06 1.69
N VAL A 299 12.82 -1.09 1.16
CA VAL A 299 14.23 -1.47 1.05
C VAL A 299 14.61 -1.47 -0.42
N ASP A 300 15.42 -0.49 -0.81
CA ASP A 300 16.04 -0.43 -2.14
C ASP A 300 17.19 -1.43 -2.20
N ALA A 301 16.86 -2.63 -2.66
CA ALA A 301 17.75 -3.76 -2.74
C ALA A 301 18.81 -3.61 -3.86
N ARG A 302 18.88 -2.49 -4.60
CA ARG A 302 20.00 -2.19 -5.51
C ARG A 302 21.33 -1.99 -4.77
N GLY A 303 21.29 -1.76 -3.46
CA GLY A 303 22.48 -1.59 -2.64
C GLY A 303 23.03 -0.16 -2.65
N LEU A 304 24.35 -0.02 -2.50
CA LEU A 304 25.07 1.24 -2.68
C LEU A 304 25.15 1.61 -4.17
N THR A 305 24.26 2.49 -4.63
CA THR A 305 24.34 3.07 -5.98
C THR A 305 25.24 4.31 -5.98
N LEU A 306 26.08 4.46 -7.00
CA LEU A 306 26.89 5.67 -7.24
C LEU A 306 26.23 6.63 -8.25
N ASP A 307 25.10 6.23 -8.83
CA ASP A 307 24.37 7.02 -9.81
C ASP A 307 23.64 8.21 -9.16
N ALA A 308 23.58 9.33 -9.88
CA ALA A 308 22.75 10.45 -9.46
C ALA A 308 21.28 10.02 -9.44
N GLN A 309 20.63 10.08 -8.27
CA GLN A 309 19.24 9.59 -8.08
C GLN A 309 18.22 10.28 -9.01
N ASN A 310 18.48 11.53 -9.42
CA ASN A 310 17.68 12.30 -10.37
C ASN A 310 18.17 12.21 -11.83
N SER A 311 19.02 11.23 -12.17
CA SER A 311 19.54 11.02 -13.54
C SER A 311 18.42 10.76 -14.55
N SER A 312 17.46 9.88 -14.23
CA SER A 312 16.26 9.63 -15.04
C SER A 312 15.44 10.91 -15.26
N SER A 313 15.10 11.62 -14.18
CA SER A 313 14.35 12.89 -14.23
C SER A 313 15.05 13.95 -15.09
N THR A 314 16.35 14.17 -14.86
CA THR A 314 17.11 15.17 -15.62
C THR A 314 17.32 14.76 -17.09
N SER A 315 17.40 13.47 -17.40
CA SER A 315 17.41 12.95 -18.77
C SER A 315 16.08 13.22 -19.49
N MET A 316 14.95 12.91 -18.83
CA MET A 316 13.61 13.19 -19.38
C MET A 316 13.36 14.69 -19.59
N LEU A 317 13.72 15.54 -18.63
CA LEU A 317 13.64 17.01 -18.76
C LEU A 317 14.48 17.52 -19.94
N ARG A 318 15.71 17.03 -20.09
CA ARG A 318 16.58 17.39 -21.24
C ARG A 318 15.99 16.92 -22.57
N SER A 319 15.38 15.72 -22.60
CA SER A 319 14.71 15.21 -23.79
C SER A 319 13.52 16.09 -24.20
N ALA A 320 12.64 16.43 -23.25
CA ALA A 320 11.50 17.32 -23.46
C ALA A 320 11.95 18.73 -23.93
N ALA A 321 12.97 19.30 -23.28
CA ALA A 321 13.52 20.60 -23.66
C ALA A 321 14.13 20.60 -25.07
N ASN A 322 14.90 19.56 -25.43
CA ASN A 322 15.48 19.40 -26.76
C ASN A 322 14.41 19.21 -27.84
N ALA A 323 13.35 18.46 -27.57
CA ALA A 323 12.23 18.28 -28.50
C ALA A 323 11.44 19.58 -28.69
N SER A 324 11.19 20.33 -27.60
CA SER A 324 10.56 21.66 -27.64
C SER A 324 11.39 22.67 -28.43
N GLN A 325 12.71 22.74 -28.20
CA GLN A 325 13.61 23.61 -28.95
C GLN A 325 13.60 23.26 -30.45
N ARG A 326 13.66 21.96 -30.80
CA ARG A 326 13.58 21.51 -32.19
C ARG A 326 12.28 21.95 -32.87
N GLN A 327 11.16 21.86 -32.17
CA GLN A 327 9.85 22.31 -32.67
C GLN A 327 9.81 23.83 -32.94
N GLN A 328 10.54 24.64 -32.16
CA GLN A 328 10.66 26.08 -32.38
C GLN A 328 11.63 26.44 -33.52
N THR A 329 12.67 25.62 -33.76
CA THR A 329 13.73 25.92 -34.76
C THR A 329 13.45 25.40 -36.17
N VAL A 330 12.49 24.49 -36.36
CA VAL A 330 12.25 23.82 -37.66
C VAL A 330 10.83 24.09 -38.15
N GLU A 331 10.64 25.26 -38.77
CA GLU A 331 9.39 25.59 -39.46
C GLU A 331 9.15 24.66 -40.67
N GLY A 332 7.90 24.25 -40.87
CA GLY A 332 7.48 23.46 -42.05
C GLY A 332 7.78 21.96 -42.04
N ALA A 333 8.42 21.41 -41.00
CA ALA A 333 8.62 19.97 -40.86
C ALA A 333 7.42 19.25 -40.21
N SER A 334 7.26 17.96 -40.52
CA SER A 334 6.28 17.09 -39.86
C SER A 334 6.60 16.89 -38.38
N VAL A 335 5.59 17.06 -37.52
CA VAL A 335 5.72 16.91 -36.06
C VAL A 335 6.06 15.46 -35.70
N THR A 336 7.07 15.24 -34.86
CA THR A 336 7.50 13.90 -34.42
C THR A 336 6.74 13.43 -33.17
N PRO A 337 6.67 12.11 -32.90
CA PRO A 337 6.00 11.59 -31.69
C PRO A 337 6.56 12.13 -30.38
N GLU A 338 7.86 12.45 -30.32
CA GLU A 338 8.53 13.06 -29.17
C GLU A 338 8.08 14.51 -28.96
N GLN A 339 7.85 15.26 -30.04
CA GLN A 339 7.37 16.65 -29.98
C GLN A 339 5.94 16.72 -29.45
N VAL A 340 5.06 15.80 -29.87
CA VAL A 340 3.69 15.68 -29.29
C VAL A 340 3.75 15.39 -27.78
N ARG A 341 4.71 14.58 -27.33
CA ARG A 341 4.87 14.15 -25.93
C ARG A 341 5.76 15.05 -25.09
N VAL A 342 6.10 16.28 -25.54
CA VAL A 342 6.96 17.21 -24.76
C VAL A 342 6.41 17.47 -23.36
N PHE A 343 5.10 17.73 -23.26
CA PHE A 343 4.45 17.99 -21.97
C PHE A 343 4.42 16.74 -21.09
N ASP A 344 3.97 15.61 -21.64
CA ASP A 344 3.89 14.32 -20.94
C ASP A 344 5.25 13.86 -20.40
N THR A 345 6.31 14.06 -21.19
CA THR A 345 7.71 13.73 -20.82
C THR A 345 8.22 14.68 -19.74
N GLY A 346 7.84 15.97 -19.81
CA GLY A 346 8.12 16.96 -18.78
C GLY A 346 7.46 16.60 -17.44
N MET A 347 6.17 16.27 -17.44
CA MET A 347 5.45 15.81 -16.25
C MET A 347 6.02 14.50 -15.69
N SER A 348 6.19 13.48 -16.54
CA SER A 348 6.72 12.17 -16.13
C SER A 348 8.09 12.25 -15.47
N SER A 349 8.91 13.25 -15.82
CA SER A 349 10.22 13.46 -15.21
C SER A 349 10.16 13.73 -13.70
N ILE A 350 9.09 14.36 -13.21
CA ILE A 350 8.86 14.68 -11.79
C ILE A 350 8.76 13.38 -10.97
N HIS A 351 8.20 12.34 -11.57
CA HIS A 351 7.94 11.04 -10.94
C HIS A 351 8.94 9.94 -11.34
N ALA A 352 9.95 10.28 -12.16
CA ALA A 352 10.95 9.33 -12.65
C ALA A 352 12.02 8.90 -11.61
N ASN A 353 12.04 9.49 -10.41
CA ASN A 353 12.86 9.02 -9.29
C ASN A 353 12.09 7.95 -8.48
N THR A 354 12.31 6.68 -8.83
CA THR A 354 11.65 5.52 -8.22
C THR A 354 12.03 5.29 -6.75
N GLN A 355 13.21 5.78 -6.33
CA GLN A 355 13.66 5.73 -4.94
C GLN A 355 12.92 6.77 -4.09
N GLN A 356 12.68 7.97 -4.64
CA GLN A 356 11.86 9.01 -4.01
C GLN A 356 10.39 8.57 -3.88
N ALA A 357 9.84 7.88 -4.88
CA ALA A 357 8.50 7.30 -4.79
C ALA A 357 8.39 6.22 -3.70
N LEU A 358 9.39 5.33 -3.59
CA LEU A 358 9.48 4.33 -2.52
C LEU A 358 9.63 4.98 -1.13
N GLY A 359 10.43 6.04 -1.03
CA GLY A 359 10.59 6.82 0.19
C GLY A 359 9.29 7.53 0.62
N ASN A 360 8.54 8.09 -0.34
CA ASN A 360 7.23 8.69 -0.09
C ASN A 360 6.24 7.65 0.47
N LEU A 361 6.15 6.47 -0.15
CA LEU A 361 5.33 5.35 0.37
C LEU A 361 5.72 4.98 1.81
N SER A 362 7.02 4.95 2.10
CA SER A 362 7.51 4.52 3.42
C SER A 362 7.19 5.56 4.50
N VAL A 363 7.64 6.81 4.30
CA VAL A 363 7.46 7.91 5.27
C VAL A 363 5.99 8.24 5.47
N SER A 364 5.18 8.27 4.41
CA SER A 364 3.75 8.54 4.51
C SER A 364 2.93 7.42 5.16
N THR A 365 3.56 6.28 5.48
CA THR A 365 2.96 5.18 6.28
C THR A 365 3.66 4.96 7.63
N GLY A 366 4.51 5.90 8.06
CA GLY A 366 5.20 5.86 9.35
C GLY A 366 6.39 4.89 9.41
N GLY A 367 6.82 4.32 8.29
CA GLY A 367 8.11 3.62 8.16
C GLY A 367 9.18 4.53 7.54
N PHE A 368 10.32 3.95 7.17
CA PHE A 368 11.43 4.68 6.54
C PHE A 368 12.04 3.92 5.36
N LEU A 369 12.77 4.66 4.52
CA LEU A 369 13.49 4.14 3.36
C LEU A 369 14.88 3.64 3.77
N VAL A 370 15.21 2.40 3.41
CA VAL A 370 16.57 1.87 3.45
C VAL A 370 17.11 1.82 2.02
N ALA A 371 18.09 2.67 1.70
CA ALA A 371 18.66 2.76 0.35
C ALA A 371 20.13 3.21 0.40
N ASN A 372 20.87 2.98 -0.70
CA ASN A 372 22.27 3.40 -0.86
C ASN A 372 23.23 2.79 0.19
N THR A 373 22.94 1.57 0.65
CA THR A 373 23.78 0.78 1.54
C THR A 373 23.89 -0.66 1.05
N ASN A 374 25.04 -1.30 1.23
CA ASN A 374 25.21 -2.75 1.08
C ASN A 374 25.12 -3.49 2.43
N ASP A 375 25.01 -2.75 3.54
CA ASP A 375 24.82 -3.27 4.89
C ASP A 375 23.42 -2.88 5.38
N PHE A 376 22.57 -3.89 5.56
CA PHE A 376 21.18 -3.72 5.98
C PHE A 376 20.99 -3.98 7.48
N ARG A 377 22.06 -4.35 8.22
CA ARG A 377 21.96 -4.84 9.60
C ARG A 377 21.48 -3.76 10.57
N GLU A 378 22.10 -2.58 10.55
CA GLU A 378 21.68 -1.43 11.37
C GLU A 378 20.25 -0.95 11.01
N PRO A 379 19.90 -0.71 9.73
CA PRO A 379 18.52 -0.38 9.35
C PRO A 379 17.48 -1.43 9.76
N LEU A 380 17.78 -2.73 9.62
CA LEU A 380 16.87 -3.80 10.05
C LEU A 380 16.81 -3.94 11.57
N GLN A 381 17.89 -3.64 12.30
CA GLN A 381 17.85 -3.56 13.75
C GLN A 381 16.92 -2.42 14.20
N HIS A 382 16.98 -1.24 13.57
CA HIS A 382 16.03 -0.16 13.85
C HIS A 382 14.58 -0.55 13.54
N ILE A 383 14.32 -1.31 12.47
CA ILE A 383 12.99 -1.87 12.18
C ILE A 383 12.58 -2.90 13.25
N HIS A 384 13.50 -3.76 13.70
CA HIS A 384 13.25 -4.71 14.78
C HIS A 384 12.94 -4.00 16.10
N GLU A 385 13.69 -2.96 16.48
CA GLU A 385 13.41 -2.10 17.63
C GLU A 385 12.04 -1.42 17.57
N GLU A 386 11.51 -1.17 16.37
CA GLU A 386 10.16 -0.62 16.13
C GLU A 386 9.07 -1.70 16.01
N LEU A 387 9.46 -2.97 16.09
CA LEU A 387 8.58 -4.13 16.24
C LEU A 387 8.50 -4.63 17.70
N LEU A 388 9.34 -4.13 18.62
CA LEU A 388 9.37 -4.50 20.05
C LEU A 388 8.44 -3.64 20.92
#